data_AF-K1U3L5-F1
#
_entry.id   AF-K1U3L5-F1
#
_cell.length_a   1.000
_cell.length_b   1.000
_cell.length_c   1.000
_cell.angle_alpha   90.00
_cell.angle_beta   90.00
_cell.angle_gamma   90.00
#
_symmetry.space_group_name_H-M   'P 1'
#
loop_
_entity.id
_entity.type
_entity.pdbx_description
1 polymer ?
#
loop_
_entity_poly.entity_id
_entity_poly.type
_entity_poly.pdbx_seq_one_letter_code
_entity_poly.pdbx_strand_id
1 'polypeptide(L)'
;EVAQGTYANLAIITHSSSEFILDFIRVMPGMPKAGVQSRIVLAPEHAKRLLRALEENIGKYERAFGLIRMPDEQTFPPLPNIKGEA
;
A
#
# COMPACT_ATOMS: atom_id res chain seq x y z
N GLU A 1 12.49 -26.07 2.61
CA GLU A 1 11.09 -25.84 2.19
C GLU A 1 11.07 -24.77 1.11
N VAL A 2 10.29 -24.95 0.05
CA VAL A 2 10.12 -23.91 -0.98
C VAL A 2 9.09 -22.92 -0.45
N ALA A 3 9.48 -21.66 -0.22
CA ALA A 3 8.55 -20.62 0.22
C ALA A 3 7.54 -20.35 -0.90
N GLN A 4 6.31 -20.86 -0.77
CA GLN A 4 5.20 -20.48 -1.64
C GLN A 4 4.63 -19.17 -1.09
N GLY A 5 4.83 -18.07 -1.82
CA GLY A 5 4.28 -16.78 -1.45
C GLY A 5 2.75 -16.81 -1.39
N THR A 6 2.17 -15.99 -0.50
CA THR A 6 0.72 -15.82 -0.41
C THR A 6 0.29 -14.59 -1.21
N TYR A 7 -0.69 -14.74 -2.10
CA TYR A 7 -1.20 -13.62 -2.89
C TYR A 7 -2.04 -12.68 -2.02
N ALA A 8 -1.77 -11.37 -2.14
CA ALA A 8 -2.56 -10.31 -1.55
C ALA A 8 -2.66 -9.12 -2.53
N ASN A 9 -3.81 -8.45 -2.52
CA ASN A 9 -4.08 -7.27 -3.34
C ASN A 9 -4.50 -6.05 -2.50
N LEU A 10 -4.52 -6.20 -1.18
CA LEU A 10 -4.74 -5.14 -0.22
C LEU A 10 -3.78 -5.34 0.96
N ALA A 11 -3.19 -4.26 1.44
CA ALA A 11 -2.43 -4.25 2.68
C ALA A 11 -3.01 -3.16 3.60
N ILE A 12 -3.32 -3.51 4.85
CA ILE A 12 -3.73 -2.57 5.88
C ILE A 12 -2.59 -2.47 6.89
N ILE A 13 -2.15 -1.24 7.16
CA ILE A 13 -1.06 -0.99 8.10
C ILE A 13 -1.64 -0.27 9.32
N THR A 14 -1.44 -0.87 10.49
CA THR A 14 -1.74 -0.25 11.79
C THR A 14 -0.47 -0.24 12.64
N HIS A 15 -0.37 0.65 13.61
CA HIS A 15 0.84 0.76 14.42
C HIS A 15 0.57 1.30 15.82
N SER A 16 1.51 1.03 16.72
CA SER A 16 1.66 1.63 18.04
C SER A 16 3.09 2.17 18.20
N SER A 17 3.46 2.64 19.39
CA SER A 17 4.85 3.01 19.69
C SER A 17 5.83 1.83 19.63
N SER A 18 5.32 0.60 19.78
CA SER A 18 6.15 -0.61 19.92
C SER A 18 6.16 -1.47 18.67
N GLU A 19 5.11 -1.42 17.85
CA GLU A 19 4.94 -2.35 16.74
C GLU A 19 4.20 -1.72 15.55
N PHE A 20 4.52 -2.21 14.36
CA PHE A 20 3.77 -2.04 13.12
C PHE A 20 3.18 -3.39 12.72
N ILE A 21 1.89 -3.41 12.42
CA ILE A 21 1.14 -4.59 11.99
C ILE A 21 0.74 -4.36 10.53
N LEU A 22 1.21 -5.24 9.65
CA LEU A 22 0.87 -5.26 8.23
C LEU A 22 -0.04 -6.46 7.97
N ASP A 23 -1.30 -6.18 7.70
CA ASP A 23 -2.31 -7.17 7.33
C ASP A 23 -2.43 -7.24 5.81
N PHE A 24 -2.01 -8.36 5.23
CA PHE A 24 -2.15 -8.67 3.82
C PHE A 24 -3.45 -9.42 3.59
N ILE A 25 -4.33 -8.83 2.79
CA ILE A 25 -5.69 -9.29 2.55
C ILE A 25 -5.85 -9.62 1.07
N ARG A 26 -6.65 -10.66 0.81
CA ARG A 26 -7.12 -11.00 -0.53
C ARG A 26 -8.60 -10.65 -0.63
N VAL A 27 -8.91 -9.66 -1.45
CA VAL A 27 -10.28 -9.27 -1.79
C VAL A 27 -10.63 -9.87 -3.15
N MET A 28 -11.70 -10.66 -3.22
CA MET A 28 -12.23 -11.25 -4.46
C MET A 28 -13.68 -10.81 -4.68
N PRO A 29 -14.10 -10.45 -5.91
CA PRO A 29 -15.50 -10.16 -6.20
C PRO A 29 -16.41 -11.35 -5.82
N GLY A 30 -17.54 -11.07 -5.18
CA GLY A 30 -18.52 -12.10 -4.79
C GLY A 30 -18.20 -12.90 -3.52
N MET A 31 -17.07 -12.63 -2.84
CA MET A 31 -16.80 -13.21 -1.52
C MET A 31 -17.19 -12.24 -0.39
N PRO A 32 -18.03 -12.66 0.57
CA PRO A 32 -18.58 -11.77 1.60
C PRO A 32 -17.59 -11.38 2.70
N LYS A 33 -16.42 -12.03 2.77
CA LYS A 33 -15.38 -11.74 3.77
C LYS A 33 -14.01 -11.75 3.14
N ALA A 34 -13.36 -10.59 3.11
CA ALA A 34 -11.94 -10.48 2.81
C ALA A 34 -11.16 -10.95 4.05
N GLY A 35 -10.63 -12.18 4.01
CA GLY A 35 -9.82 -12.71 5.10
C GLY A 35 -8.38 -12.19 5.02
N VAL A 36 -7.81 -11.87 6.18
CA VAL A 36 -6.36 -11.64 6.31
C VAL A 36 -5.65 -12.94 5.94
N GLN A 37 -4.85 -12.90 4.88
CA GLN A 37 -4.10 -14.04 4.38
C GLN A 37 -2.76 -14.19 5.11
N SER A 38 -2.15 -13.08 5.49
CA SER A 38 -0.92 -13.04 6.26
C SER A 38 -0.84 -11.77 7.09
N ARG A 39 -0.27 -11.88 8.29
CA ARG A 39 0.02 -10.75 9.18
C ARG A 39 1.50 -10.76 9.50
N ILE A 40 2.15 -9.62 9.28
CA ILE A 40 3.55 -9.41 9.67
C ILE A 40 3.57 -8.33 10.74
N VAL A 41 4.23 -8.62 11.86
CA VAL A 41 4.46 -7.67 12.96
C VAL A 41 5.92 -7.27 12.96
N LEU A 42 6.19 -5.97 12.95
CA LEU A 42 7.54 -5.40 12.85
C LEU A 42 7.76 -4.41 13.98
N ALA A 43 8.97 -4.36 14.52
CA ALA A 43 9.39 -3.20 15.30
C ALA A 43 9.50 -1.94 14.38
N PRO A 44 9.35 -0.71 14.90
CA PRO A 44 9.34 0.52 14.10
C PRO A 44 10.55 0.70 13.19
N GLU A 45 11.75 0.33 13.65
CA GLU A 45 12.99 0.40 12.89
C GLU A 45 12.99 -0.56 11.69
N HIS A 46 12.37 -1.73 11.83
CA HIS A 46 12.24 -2.71 10.75
C HIS A 46 11.20 -2.26 9.72
N ALA A 47 10.09 -1.67 10.16
CA ALA A 47 9.13 -1.06 9.25
C ALA A 47 9.77 0.05 8.40
N LYS A 48 10.61 0.91 9.02
CA LYS A 48 11.33 1.97 8.30
C LYS A 48 12.37 1.42 7.31
N ARG A 49 13.06 0.33 7.66
CA ARG A 49 13.97 -0.37 6.73
C ARG A 49 13.21 -0.99 5.56
N LEU A 50 12.07 -1.62 5.83
CA LEU A 50 11.21 -2.21 4.81
C LEU A 50 10.72 -1.16 3.81
N LEU A 51 10.24 -0.01 4.28
CA LEU A 51 9.80 1.10 3.42
C LEU A 51 10.90 1.51 2.43
N ARG A 52 12.11 1.80 2.93
CA ARG A 52 13.23 2.24 2.09
C ARG A 52 13.62 1.19 1.05
N ALA A 53 13.68 -0.07 1.47
CA ALA A 53 13.98 -1.16 0.56
C ALA A 53 12.88 -1.32 -0.50
N LEU A 54 11.62 -1.16 -0.12
CA LEU A 54 10.48 -1.26 -1.04
C LEU A 54 10.49 -0.10 -2.07
N GLU A 55 10.70 1.13 -1.62
CA GLU A 55 10.84 2.32 -2.49
C GLU A 55 11.96 2.14 -3.51
N GLU A 56 13.14 1.67 -3.08
CA GLU A 56 14.28 1.42 -3.96
C GLU A 56 13.96 0.35 -5.02
N ASN A 57 13.30 -0.74 -4.61
CA ASN A 57 12.94 -1.83 -5.51
C ASN A 57 11.84 -1.44 -6.49
N ILE A 58 10.85 -0.64 -6.07
CA ILE A 58 9.84 -0.07 -6.97
C ILE A 58 10.52 0.83 -8.00
N GLY A 59 11.41 1.74 -7.59
CA GLY A 59 12.12 2.61 -8.52
C GLY A 59 13.05 1.86 -9.49
N LYS A 60 13.58 0.69 -9.10
CA LYS A 60 14.29 -0.21 -10.03
C LYS A 60 13.33 -0.86 -11.03
N TYR A 61 12.19 -1.35 -10.56
CA TYR A 61 11.15 -1.95 -11.39
C TYR A 61 10.64 -0.95 -12.44
N GLU A 62 10.27 0.25 -12.03
CA GLU A 62 9.69 1.25 -12.93
C GLU A 62 10.67 1.73 -14.01
N ARG A 63 11.97 1.82 -13.69
CA ARG A 63 13.00 2.11 -14.69
C ARG A 63 13.12 1.01 -15.76
N ALA A 64 12.83 -0.23 -15.40
CA ALA A 64 12.94 -1.37 -16.30
C ALA A 64 11.64 -1.65 -17.09
N PHE A 65 10.48 -1.45 -16.47
CA PHE A 65 9.18 -1.89 -17.00
C PHE A 65 8.18 -0.75 -17.24
N GLY A 66 8.54 0.49 -16.88
CA GLY A 66 7.66 1.65 -16.92
C GLY A 66 6.94 1.92 -15.59
N LEU A 67 6.37 3.11 -15.47
CA LEU A 67 5.72 3.59 -14.25
C LEU A 67 4.50 2.73 -13.87
N ILE A 68 4.36 2.44 -12.57
CA ILE A 68 3.17 1.81 -12.00
C ILE A 68 2.03 2.83 -12.04
N ARG A 69 0.96 2.52 -12.78
CA ARG A 69 -0.21 3.39 -12.85
C ARG A 69 -1.10 3.17 -11.62
N MET A 70 -1.28 4.20 -10.81
CA MET A 70 -2.17 4.18 -9.65
C MET A 70 -3.59 4.65 -10.05
N PRO A 71 -4.66 3.92 -9.70
CA PRO A 71 -6.03 4.28 -10.10
C PRO A 71 -6.58 5.63 -9.59
N ASP A 72 -5.91 6.32 -8.67
CA ASP A 72 -6.42 7.55 -8.03
C ASP A 72 -5.64 8.83 -8.38
N GLU A 73 -4.73 8.80 -9.36
CA GLU A 73 -4.07 10.00 -9.87
C GLU A 73 -4.93 10.76 -10.91
N GLN A 74 -6.26 10.71 -10.75
CA GLN A 74 -7.16 11.67 -11.39
C GLN A 74 -7.11 12.96 -10.57
N THR A 75 -6.31 13.90 -11.05
CA THR A 75 -6.34 15.30 -10.62
C THR A 75 -7.77 15.81 -10.61
N PHE A 76 -8.34 16.00 -9.42
CA PHE A 76 -9.54 16.82 -9.27
C PHE A 76 -9.24 18.19 -9.89
N PRO A 77 -10.02 18.68 -10.88
CA PRO A 77 -9.80 20.01 -11.41
C PRO A 77 -9.95 21.02 -10.26
N PRO A 78 -9.10 22.06 -10.21
CA PRO A 78 -9.20 23.08 -9.17
C PRO A 78 -10.59 23.69 -9.22
N LEU A 79 -11.27 23.73 -8.08
CA LEU A 79 -12.58 24.37 -7.93
C LEU A 79 -12.46 25.83 -8.41
N PRO A 80 -13.39 26.33 -9.25
CA PRO A 80 -13.37 27.72 -9.66
C PRO A 80 -13.52 28.62 -8.43
N ASN A 81 -12.62 29.59 -8.29
CA ASN A 81 -12.66 30.62 -7.24
C ASN A 81 -14.04 31.29 -7.23
N ILE A 82 -14.88 30.95 -6.23
CA ILE A 82 -16.03 31.77 -5.89
C ILE A 82 -15.48 33.00 -5.18
N LYS A 83 -15.25 34.06 -5.95
CA LYS A 83 -14.93 35.40 -5.44
C LYS A 83 -16.19 35.89 -4.74
N GLY A 84 -16.23 35.76 -3.41
CA GLY A 84 -17.24 36.40 -2.59
C GLY A 84 -17.06 37.91 -2.68
N GLU A 85 -18.01 38.58 -3.31
CA GLU A 85 -18.22 40.01 -3.12
C GLU A 85 -18.72 40.22 -1.69
N ALA A 86 -17.99 41.06 -0.95
CA ALA A 86 -18.46 41.76 0.24
C ALA A 86 -17.93 43.19 0.16
#